data_AF-A2GD44-F1
#
_entry.id   AF-A2GD44-F1
#
_cell.length_a   1.000
_cell.length_b   1.000
_cell.length_c   1.000
_cell.angle_alpha   90.00
_cell.angle_beta   90.00
_cell.angle_gamma   90.00
#
_symmetry.space_group_name_H-M   'P 1'
#
loop_
_entity.id
_entity.type
_entity.pdbx_description
1 polymer ?
#
loop_
_entity_poly.entity_id
_entity_poly.type
_entity_poly.pdbx_seq_one_letter_code
_entity_poly.pdbx_strand_id
1 'polypeptide(L)'
;MSEVIRPFVSSDKQNEIKFSKYVEKTYIPYLNSYMYDVNLPQYIINYLKTKAKEVEEYKGVELHYLIFVILTRGIEFNETDFDLIAQGAIYIILICPFPHSFGYDYETVIELGLIIEKLILPYLIKHKAPYQIIMFLSGFSKYIQFEDDFRIGFFPGPDGHRIMTRYSDLDNFNPVKEEIKQNCKRFGS
;
A
#
# COMPACT_ATOMS: atom_id res chain seq x y z
N MET A 1 42.84 -21.93 17.42
CA MET A 1 42.08 -20.79 16.89
C MET A 1 40.62 -21.21 16.87
N SER A 2 39.80 -20.72 17.81
CA SER A 2 38.37 -21.03 17.82
C SER A 2 37.68 -20.22 16.73
N GLU A 3 37.07 -20.89 15.76
CA GLU A 3 36.15 -20.24 14.83
C GLU A 3 35.01 -19.60 15.63
N VAL A 4 34.93 -18.27 15.54
CA VAL A 4 33.78 -17.52 16.04
C VAL A 4 32.61 -17.89 15.14
N ILE A 5 31.82 -18.88 15.57
CA ILE A 5 30.51 -19.15 14.98
C ILE A 5 29.65 -17.91 15.25
N ARG A 6 29.63 -16.98 14.30
CA ARG A 6 28.63 -15.91 14.32
C ARG A 6 27.28 -16.58 14.05
N PRO A 7 26.31 -16.49 14.97
CA PRO A 7 24.98 -17.00 14.67
C PRO A 7 24.48 -16.25 13.44
N PHE A 8 24.25 -17.00 12.35
CA PHE A 8 23.42 -16.55 11.24
C PHE A 8 22.01 -16.36 11.81
N VAL A 9 21.76 -15.19 12.38
CA VAL A 9 20.39 -14.71 12.55
C VAL A 9 19.88 -14.55 11.13
N SER A 10 18.88 -15.34 10.74
CA SER A 10 18.27 -15.23 9.41
C SER A 10 17.96 -13.77 9.13
N SER A 11 18.20 -13.31 7.90
CA SER A 11 17.89 -11.93 7.48
C SER A 11 16.45 -11.55 7.86
N ASP A 12 15.56 -12.54 7.88
CA ASP A 12 14.16 -12.41 8.24
C ASP A 12 14.00 -12.02 9.72
N LYS A 13 14.72 -12.66 10.65
CA LYS A 13 14.71 -12.27 12.08
C LYS A 13 15.37 -10.92 12.33
N GLN A 14 16.42 -10.56 11.56
CA GLN A 14 17.04 -9.25 11.69
C GLN A 14 16.12 -8.12 11.18
N ASN A 15 15.42 -8.36 10.07
CA ASN A 15 14.42 -7.43 9.55
C ASN A 15 13.22 -7.33 10.50
N GLU A 16 12.79 -8.44 11.08
CA GLU A 16 11.71 -8.51 12.07
C GLU A 16 12.01 -7.64 13.30
N ILE A 17 13.22 -7.75 13.86
CA ILE A 17 13.66 -6.92 15.00
C ILE A 17 13.82 -5.45 14.60
N LYS A 18 14.23 -5.16 13.36
CA LYS A 18 14.50 -3.80 12.90
C LYS A 18 13.24 -2.99 12.69
N PHE A 19 12.18 -3.62 12.18
CA PHE A 19 10.94 -2.93 11.81
C PHE A 19 9.82 -3.02 12.84
N SER A 20 9.91 -3.94 13.82
CA SER A 20 8.93 -4.05 14.91
C SER A 20 8.70 -2.76 15.70
N LYS A 21 9.73 -1.90 15.84
CA LYS A 21 9.58 -0.58 16.47
C LYS A 21 8.72 0.43 15.68
N TYR A 22 8.36 0.11 14.45
CA TYR A 22 7.50 0.93 13.59
C TYR A 22 6.10 0.32 13.41
N VAL A 23 5.83 -0.82 14.03
CA VAL A 23 4.54 -1.52 13.95
C VAL A 23 4.18 -2.03 15.34
N GLU A 24 3.25 -1.36 16.00
CA GLU A 24 2.70 -1.84 17.27
C GLU A 24 1.48 -2.71 17.00
N LYS A 25 1.40 -3.88 17.64
CA LYS A 25 0.30 -4.83 17.48
C LYS A 25 -0.50 -4.91 18.77
N THR A 26 -1.77 -4.54 18.69
CA THR A 26 -2.68 -4.54 19.84
C THR A 26 -3.79 -5.55 19.62
N TYR A 27 -3.97 -6.48 20.56
CA TYR A 27 -5.13 -7.37 20.54
C TYR A 27 -6.36 -6.64 21.07
N ILE A 28 -7.47 -6.69 20.33
CA ILE A 28 -8.75 -6.09 20.69
C ILE A 28 -9.74 -7.21 21.07
N PRO A 29 -9.94 -7.50 22.37
CA PRO A 29 -10.67 -8.69 22.81
C PRO A 29 -12.12 -8.76 22.32
N TYR A 30 -12.82 -7.62 22.23
CA TYR A 30 -14.22 -7.57 21.83
C TYR A 30 -14.43 -7.71 20.31
N LEU A 31 -13.39 -7.48 19.50
CA LEU A 31 -13.40 -7.77 18.06
C LEU A 31 -12.81 -9.14 17.74
N ASN A 32 -12.22 -9.81 18.75
CA ASN A 32 -11.43 -11.03 18.57
C ASN A 32 -10.40 -10.88 17.43
N SER A 33 -9.76 -9.71 17.36
CA SER A 33 -8.88 -9.31 16.25
C SER A 33 -7.65 -8.55 16.74
N TYR A 34 -6.65 -8.43 15.87
CA TYR A 34 -5.49 -7.58 16.10
C TYR A 34 -5.60 -6.30 15.27
N MET A 35 -5.24 -5.19 15.90
CA MET A 35 -5.03 -3.90 15.26
C MET A 35 -3.54 -3.60 15.21
N TYR A 36 -3.13 -2.86 14.20
CA TYR A 36 -1.73 -2.53 13.95
C TYR A 36 -1.54 -1.02 13.80
N ASP A 37 -0.67 -0.43 14.62
CA ASP A 37 -0.28 0.97 14.51
C ASP A 37 1.04 1.08 13.76
N VAL A 38 0.97 1.61 12.53
CA VAL A 38 2.11 1.75 11.63
C VAL A 38 2.68 3.18 11.70
N ASN A 39 3.94 3.30 12.12
CA ASN A 39 4.61 4.57 12.35
C ASN A 39 5.88 4.71 11.51
N LEU A 40 5.82 5.47 10.41
CA LEU A 40 6.99 5.73 9.57
C LEU A 40 7.97 6.71 10.24
N PRO A 41 9.30 6.53 10.07
CA PRO A 41 10.28 7.51 10.54
C PRO A 41 10.06 8.90 9.94
N GLN A 42 10.34 9.95 10.71
CA GLN A 42 10.14 11.33 10.26
C GLN A 42 10.90 11.68 8.97
N TYR A 43 12.10 11.14 8.76
CA TYR A 43 12.87 11.39 7.53
C TYR A 43 12.22 10.75 6.29
N ILE A 44 11.50 9.63 6.46
CA ILE A 44 10.69 9.02 5.41
C ILE A 44 9.48 9.90 5.12
N ILE A 45 8.74 10.28 6.16
CA ILE A 45 7.56 11.15 6.05
C ILE A 45 7.92 12.46 5.33
N ASN A 46 9.00 13.13 5.77
CA ASN A 46 9.44 14.39 5.17
C ASN A 46 9.81 14.23 3.70
N TYR A 47 10.45 13.12 3.33
CA TYR A 47 10.77 12.86 1.94
C TYR A 47 9.51 12.60 1.10
N LEU A 48 8.61 11.73 1.58
CA LEU A 48 7.36 11.40 0.90
C LEU A 48 6.48 12.64 0.68
N LYS A 49 6.45 13.59 1.63
CA LYS A 49 5.75 14.88 1.46
C LYS A 49 6.22 15.67 0.23
N THR A 50 7.49 15.55 -0.17
CA THR A 50 8.00 16.22 -1.39
C THR A 50 7.56 15.57 -2.69
N LYS A 51 6.98 14.37 -2.60
CA LYS A 51 6.54 13.54 -3.74
C LYS A 51 5.02 13.39 -3.82
N ALA A 52 4.32 13.63 -2.72
CA ALA A 52 2.88 13.58 -2.63
C ALA A 52 2.22 14.56 -3.59
N LYS A 53 1.13 14.13 -4.21
CA LYS A 53 0.21 15.00 -4.94
C LYS A 53 -1.21 14.59 -4.59
N GLU A 54 -2.04 15.54 -4.20
CA GLU A 54 -3.47 15.30 -4.03
C GLU A 54 -4.09 14.97 -5.39
N VAL A 55 -4.74 13.81 -5.45
CA VAL A 55 -5.46 13.33 -6.63
C VAL A 55 -6.75 12.71 -6.11
N GLU A 56 -7.86 13.42 -6.29
CA GLU A 56 -9.18 12.97 -5.83
C GLU A 56 -9.77 11.89 -6.75
N GLU A 57 -9.45 11.94 -8.04
CA GLU A 57 -10.05 11.08 -9.05
C GLU A 57 -9.04 10.73 -10.17
N TYR A 58 -9.16 9.52 -10.71
CA TYR A 58 -8.51 9.10 -11.95
C TYR A 58 -9.52 8.48 -12.91
N LYS A 59 -9.75 9.15 -14.05
CA LYS A 59 -10.66 8.69 -15.13
C LYS A 59 -12.06 8.33 -14.62
N GLY A 60 -12.66 9.17 -13.78
CA GLY A 60 -13.99 8.94 -13.22
C GLY A 60 -14.03 8.02 -12.01
N VAL A 61 -12.88 7.52 -11.53
CA VAL A 61 -12.79 6.66 -10.33
C VAL A 61 -12.21 7.48 -9.18
N GLU A 62 -12.96 7.62 -8.10
CA GLU A 62 -12.51 8.28 -6.87
C GLU A 62 -11.34 7.51 -6.25
N LEU A 63 -10.26 8.22 -5.93
CA LEU A 63 -9.05 7.64 -5.35
C LEU A 63 -9.07 7.75 -3.83
N HIS A 64 -9.50 6.69 -3.18
CA HIS A 64 -9.34 6.47 -1.74
C HIS A 64 -8.40 5.28 -1.48
N TYR A 65 -8.03 5.06 -0.20
CA TYR A 65 -7.03 4.08 0.21
C TYR A 65 -7.20 2.68 -0.45
N LEU A 66 -8.41 2.12 -0.37
CA LEU A 66 -8.74 0.79 -0.89
C LEU A 66 -8.58 0.68 -2.42
N ILE A 67 -8.73 1.78 -3.16
CA ILE A 67 -8.59 1.76 -4.63
C ILE A 67 -7.13 1.58 -5.03
N PHE A 68 -6.17 2.11 -4.26
CA PHE A 68 -4.76 2.00 -4.61
C PHE A 68 -4.27 0.56 -4.63
N VAL A 69 -4.71 -0.29 -3.70
CA VAL A 69 -4.32 -1.71 -3.75
C VAL A 69 -4.87 -2.41 -4.99
N ILE A 70 -6.07 -2.05 -5.44
CA ILE A 70 -6.69 -2.60 -6.66
C ILE A 70 -5.96 -2.13 -7.91
N LEU A 71 -5.46 -0.89 -7.92
CA LEU A 71 -4.67 -0.34 -9.02
C LEU A 71 -3.29 -1.02 -9.15
N THR A 72 -2.82 -1.79 -8.17
CA THR A 72 -1.50 -2.44 -8.24
C THR A 72 -1.44 -3.66 -9.17
N ARG A 73 -2.58 -4.17 -9.64
CA ARG A 73 -2.67 -5.45 -10.36
C ARG A 73 -3.73 -5.46 -11.44
N GLY A 74 -3.50 -6.16 -12.56
CA GLY A 74 -4.46 -6.28 -13.66
C GLY A 74 -4.71 -5.03 -14.51
N ILE A 75 -4.07 -3.89 -14.21
CA ILE A 75 -4.15 -2.64 -14.97
C ILE A 75 -2.76 -2.23 -15.45
N GLU A 76 -2.66 -1.95 -16.75
CA GLU A 76 -1.46 -1.38 -17.36
C GLU A 76 -1.62 0.14 -17.45
N PHE A 77 -0.66 0.86 -16.89
CA PHE A 77 -0.60 2.32 -16.96
C PHE A 77 0.51 2.75 -17.91
N ASN A 78 0.27 3.85 -18.64
CA ASN A 78 1.39 4.59 -19.21
C ASN A 78 2.19 5.26 -18.08
N GLU A 79 3.39 5.75 -18.41
CA GLU A 79 4.28 6.34 -17.41
C GLU A 79 3.69 7.53 -16.66
N THR A 80 2.89 8.37 -17.32
CA THR A 80 2.29 9.57 -16.73
C THR A 80 1.18 9.21 -15.75
N ASP A 81 0.30 8.28 -16.15
CA ASP A 81 -0.79 7.78 -15.32
C ASP A 81 -0.23 7.03 -14.11
N PHE A 82 0.82 6.23 -14.29
CA PHE A 82 1.50 5.55 -13.18
C PHE A 82 2.07 6.53 -12.17
N ASP A 83 2.81 7.55 -12.62
CA ASP A 83 3.39 8.55 -11.74
C ASP A 83 2.31 9.31 -10.97
N LEU A 84 1.20 9.68 -11.62
CA LEU A 84 0.06 10.35 -10.96
C LEU A 84 -0.55 9.48 -9.84
N ILE A 85 -0.79 8.20 -10.13
CA ILE A 85 -1.38 7.25 -9.17
C ILE A 85 -0.42 7.04 -7.99
N ALA A 86 0.87 6.84 -8.25
CA ALA A 86 1.85 6.66 -7.19
C ALA A 86 1.97 7.91 -6.29
N GLN A 87 1.92 9.11 -6.86
CA GLN A 87 1.90 10.35 -6.08
C GLN A 87 0.62 10.51 -5.24
N GLY A 88 -0.52 10.11 -5.79
CA GLY A 88 -1.81 10.03 -5.08
C GLY A 88 -1.76 9.04 -3.92
N ALA A 89 -1.20 7.85 -4.13
CA ALA A 89 -1.02 6.85 -3.07
C ALA A 89 -0.15 7.39 -1.93
N ILE A 90 0.94 8.08 -2.26
CA ILE A 90 1.80 8.75 -1.26
C ILE A 90 0.99 9.80 -0.49
N TYR A 91 0.20 10.63 -1.18
CA TYR A 91 -0.64 11.63 -0.53
C TYR A 91 -1.62 11.01 0.45
N ILE A 92 -2.41 10.02 0.00
CA ILE A 92 -3.41 9.35 0.85
C ILE A 92 -2.79 8.69 2.07
N ILE A 93 -1.63 8.03 1.96
CA ILE A 93 -0.95 7.44 3.12
C ILE A 93 -0.47 8.50 4.12
N LEU A 94 -0.07 9.68 3.64
CA LEU A 94 0.39 10.78 4.52
C LEU A 94 -0.76 11.54 5.18
N ILE A 95 -1.90 11.66 4.49
CA ILE A 95 -3.09 12.39 4.95
C ILE A 95 -4.20 11.50 5.49
N CYS A 96 -3.96 10.20 5.63
CA CYS A 96 -4.68 9.35 6.56
C CYS A 96 -3.96 9.41 7.93
N PRO A 97 -4.07 10.51 8.72
CA PRO A 97 -4.01 10.33 10.16
C PRO A 97 -5.35 9.65 10.50
N PHE A 98 -5.32 8.49 11.12
CA PHE A 98 -6.46 8.02 11.89
C PHE A 98 -6.16 8.38 13.35
N PRO A 99 -6.37 9.64 13.81
CA PRO A 99 -5.96 9.99 15.17
C PRO A 99 -6.99 9.52 16.20
N HIS A 100 -8.16 9.00 15.80
CA HIS A 100 -9.23 8.67 16.74
C HIS A 100 -10.04 7.45 16.26
N SER A 101 -9.52 6.24 16.53
CA SER A 101 -10.15 4.91 16.37
C SER A 101 -10.17 4.37 14.92
N PHE A 102 -9.50 3.29 14.52
CA PHE A 102 -8.73 2.22 15.17
C PHE A 102 -7.50 1.89 14.29
N GLY A 103 -6.53 1.15 14.82
CA GLY A 103 -5.36 0.68 14.06
C GLY A 103 -5.74 -0.04 12.77
N TYR A 104 -4.78 -0.22 11.87
CA TYR A 104 -4.98 -1.00 10.67
C TYR A 104 -5.45 -2.39 11.08
N ASP A 105 -6.54 -2.87 10.52
CA ASP A 105 -6.82 -4.30 10.59
C ASP A 105 -5.76 -5.06 9.76
N TYR A 106 -5.75 -6.38 9.92
CA TYR A 106 -4.77 -7.22 9.26
C TYR A 106 -4.73 -7.03 7.73
N GLU A 107 -5.90 -6.90 7.08
CA GLU A 107 -6.00 -6.73 5.63
C GLU A 107 -5.42 -5.37 5.22
N THR A 108 -5.78 -4.30 5.94
CA THR A 108 -5.33 -2.93 5.62
C THR A 108 -3.81 -2.79 5.76
N VAL A 109 -3.15 -3.50 6.68
CA VAL A 109 -1.67 -3.52 6.78
C VAL A 109 -1.03 -4.20 5.56
N ILE A 110 -1.59 -5.32 5.11
CA ILE A 110 -1.10 -6.04 3.94
C ILE A 110 -1.24 -5.15 2.69
N GLU A 111 -2.38 -4.47 2.55
CA GLU A 111 -2.63 -3.51 1.49
C GLU A 111 -1.58 -2.39 1.47
N LEU A 112 -1.21 -1.85 2.63
CA LEU A 112 -0.16 -0.83 2.74
C LEU A 112 1.18 -1.35 2.22
N GLY A 113 1.54 -2.57 2.59
CA GLY A 113 2.76 -3.24 2.11
C GLY A 113 2.79 -3.30 0.59
N LEU A 114 1.70 -3.75 -0.02
CA LEU A 114 1.59 -3.87 -1.48
C LEU A 114 1.55 -2.51 -2.19
N ILE A 115 0.86 -1.51 -1.65
CA ILE A 115 0.85 -0.15 -2.21
C ILE A 115 2.27 0.43 -2.21
N ILE A 116 3.01 0.27 -1.10
CA ILE A 116 4.41 0.70 -1.03
C ILE A 116 5.26 -0.07 -2.05
N GLU A 117 5.11 -1.39 -2.11
CA GLU A 117 5.92 -2.24 -2.97
C GLU A 117 5.68 -2.01 -4.46
N LYS A 118 4.41 -1.91 -4.88
CA LYS A 118 4.01 -1.95 -6.30
C LYS A 118 3.78 -0.57 -6.91
N LEU A 119 3.46 0.46 -6.13
CA LEU A 119 3.25 1.82 -6.64
C LEU A 119 4.38 2.76 -6.22
N ILE A 120 4.61 2.88 -4.92
CA ILE A 120 5.49 3.92 -4.38
C ILE A 120 6.96 3.63 -4.69
N LEU A 121 7.45 2.41 -4.44
CA LEU A 121 8.85 2.07 -4.67
C LEU A 121 9.26 2.21 -6.14
N PRO A 122 8.52 1.67 -7.15
CA PRO A 122 8.89 1.84 -8.55
C PRO A 122 8.93 3.31 -8.97
N TYR A 123 7.95 4.10 -8.52
CA TYR A 123 7.94 5.55 -8.75
C TYR A 123 9.18 6.22 -8.13
N LEU A 124 9.48 5.96 -6.86
CA LEU A 124 10.63 6.58 -6.19
C LEU A 124 11.97 6.16 -6.82
N ILE A 125 12.11 4.92 -7.25
CA ILE A 125 13.31 4.42 -7.95
C ILE A 125 13.48 5.13 -9.29
N LYS A 126 12.42 5.20 -10.10
CA LYS A 126 12.38 5.94 -11.37
C LYS A 126 12.82 7.40 -11.17
N HIS A 127 12.34 8.03 -10.10
CA HIS A 127 12.64 9.42 -9.74
C HIS A 127 13.90 9.60 -8.87
N LYS A 128 14.79 8.59 -8.85
CA LYS A 128 16.12 8.64 -8.22
C LYS A 128 16.08 9.05 -6.75
N ALA A 129 15.14 8.52 -5.98
CA ALA A 129 15.06 8.76 -4.56
C ALA A 129 16.34 8.33 -3.82
N PRO A 130 16.69 8.97 -2.68
CA PRO A 130 17.88 8.60 -1.92
C PRO A 130 17.85 7.12 -1.52
N TYR A 131 18.99 6.44 -1.65
CA TYR A 131 19.11 5.01 -1.40
C TYR A 131 18.56 4.58 -0.03
N GLN A 132 18.79 5.38 1.01
CA GLN A 132 18.27 5.12 2.36
C GLN A 132 16.73 5.09 2.44
N ILE A 133 16.03 5.91 1.63
CA ILE A 133 14.57 5.93 1.55
C ILE A 133 14.09 4.63 0.89
N ILE A 134 14.69 4.28 -0.26
CA ILE A 134 14.36 3.05 -1.00
C ILE A 134 14.61 1.81 -0.13
N MET A 135 15.77 1.72 0.52
CA MET A 135 16.13 0.62 1.40
C MET A 135 15.19 0.47 2.58
N PHE A 136 14.79 1.58 3.20
CA PHE A 136 13.83 1.55 4.29
C PHE A 136 12.48 1.04 3.79
N LEU A 137 11.91 1.69 2.77
CA LEU A 137 10.57 1.36 2.27
C LEU A 137 10.50 -0.06 1.71
N SER A 138 11.56 -0.55 1.06
CA SER A 138 11.64 -1.93 0.56
C SER A 138 11.69 -2.98 1.66
N GLY A 139 12.43 -2.72 2.74
CA GLY A 139 12.42 -3.63 3.89
C GLY A 139 11.12 -3.54 4.67
N PHE A 140 10.58 -2.33 4.82
CA PHE A 140 9.36 -2.07 5.56
C PHE A 140 8.12 -2.67 4.88
N SER A 141 7.97 -2.50 3.56
CA SER A 141 6.85 -3.07 2.81
C SER A 141 6.78 -4.58 2.93
N LYS A 142 7.92 -5.27 2.80
CA LYS A 142 8.03 -6.72 2.97
C LYS A 142 7.75 -7.19 4.39
N TYR A 143 8.07 -6.37 5.39
CA TYR A 143 7.82 -6.71 6.78
C TYR A 143 6.33 -6.69 7.13
N ILE A 144 5.59 -5.72 6.58
CA ILE A 144 4.15 -5.55 6.86
C ILE A 144 3.25 -6.36 5.92
N GLN A 145 3.77 -6.78 4.76
CA GLN A 145 3.08 -7.67 3.83
C GLN A 145 3.18 -9.11 4.33
N PHE A 146 2.34 -9.45 5.31
CA PHE A 146 2.31 -10.78 5.93
C PHE A 146 1.88 -11.89 4.96
N GLU A 147 1.10 -11.54 3.93
CA GLU A 147 0.58 -12.45 2.90
C GLU A 147 0.65 -11.80 1.51
N ASP A 148 0.80 -12.63 0.47
CA ASP A 148 0.83 -12.20 -0.93
C ASP A 148 -0.55 -12.22 -1.62
N ASP A 149 -1.54 -12.85 -1.01
CA ASP A 149 -2.93 -12.94 -1.49
C ASP A 149 -3.90 -12.89 -0.32
N PHE A 150 -4.95 -12.10 -0.44
CA PHE A 150 -5.92 -11.81 0.61
C PHE A 150 -7.22 -11.32 -0.02
N ARG A 151 -8.27 -11.15 0.79
CA ARG A 151 -9.55 -10.63 0.31
C ARG A 151 -9.52 -9.11 0.31
N ILE A 152 -9.92 -8.53 -0.81
CA ILE A 152 -10.10 -7.08 -0.96
C ILE A 152 -11.59 -6.84 -1.11
N GLY A 153 -12.09 -5.88 -0.34
CA GLY A 153 -13.44 -5.38 -0.51
C GLY A 153 -13.43 -4.01 -1.19
N PHE A 154 -14.26 -3.85 -2.22
CA PHE A 154 -14.41 -2.58 -2.92
C PHE A 154 -15.89 -2.31 -3.22
N PHE A 155 -16.24 -1.05 -3.43
CA PHE A 155 -17.60 -0.61 -3.70
C PHE A 155 -17.71 -0.12 -5.15
N PRO A 156 -18.08 -0.96 -6.12
CA PRO A 156 -18.30 -0.50 -7.48
C PRO A 156 -19.60 0.27 -7.57
N GLY A 157 -19.50 1.56 -7.83
CA GLY A 157 -20.64 2.37 -8.21
C GLY A 157 -21.56 2.83 -7.07
N PRO A 158 -22.65 3.52 -7.43
CA PRO A 158 -23.44 4.33 -6.51
C PRO A 158 -24.41 3.53 -5.63
N ASP A 159 -24.55 2.22 -5.86
CA ASP A 159 -25.47 1.36 -5.09
C ASP A 159 -24.88 0.91 -3.74
N GLY A 160 -23.58 1.15 -3.52
CA GLY A 160 -22.91 0.92 -2.23
C GLY A 160 -22.72 -0.56 -1.88
N HIS A 161 -22.87 -1.49 -2.84
CA HIS A 161 -22.65 -2.90 -2.57
C HIS A 161 -21.16 -3.25 -2.54
N ARG A 162 -20.66 -3.76 -1.40
CA ARG A 162 -19.28 -4.24 -1.29
C ARG A 162 -19.12 -5.54 -2.09
N ILE A 163 -18.29 -5.53 -3.12
CA ILE A 163 -17.82 -6.74 -3.78
C ILE A 163 -16.52 -7.17 -3.11
N MET A 164 -16.45 -8.46 -2.77
CA MET A 164 -15.24 -9.10 -2.25
C MET A 164 -14.57 -9.86 -3.38
N THR A 165 -13.29 -9.58 -3.63
CA THR A 165 -12.45 -10.32 -4.58
C THR A 165 -11.17 -10.76 -3.89
N ARG A 166 -10.50 -11.80 -4.40
CA ARG A 166 -9.09 -12.03 -4.00
C ARG A 166 -8.18 -11.08 -4.76
N TYR A 167 -7.06 -10.71 -4.13
CA TYR A 167 -6.04 -9.89 -4.77
C TYR A 167 -5.48 -10.57 -6.02
N SER A 168 -5.23 -11.88 -5.96
CA SER A 168 -4.77 -12.68 -7.10
C SER A 168 -5.75 -12.73 -8.28
N ASP A 169 -7.05 -12.57 -8.03
CA ASP A 169 -8.07 -12.60 -9.09
C ASP A 169 -8.10 -11.30 -9.93
N LEU A 170 -7.44 -10.23 -9.47
CA LEU A 170 -7.40 -8.94 -10.17
C LEU A 170 -6.75 -9.02 -11.56
N ASP A 171 -5.87 -9.98 -11.82
CA ASP A 171 -5.29 -10.19 -13.16
C ASP A 171 -6.35 -10.62 -14.17
N ASN A 172 -7.32 -11.42 -13.72
CA ASN A 172 -8.40 -11.95 -14.56
C ASN A 172 -9.55 -10.94 -14.66
N PHE A 173 -9.92 -10.34 -13.53
CA PHE A 173 -11.00 -9.36 -13.45
C PHE A 173 -10.64 -8.26 -12.45
N ASN A 174 -10.34 -7.08 -12.97
CA ASN A 174 -10.16 -5.88 -12.16
C ASN A 174 -11.39 -4.97 -12.30
N PRO A 175 -12.15 -4.73 -11.23
CA PRO A 175 -13.37 -3.91 -11.30
C PRO A 175 -13.10 -2.44 -11.65
N VAL A 176 -12.02 -1.87 -11.11
CA VAL A 176 -11.61 -0.49 -11.39
C VAL A 176 -11.22 -0.33 -12.86
N LYS A 177 -10.61 -1.36 -13.46
CA LYS A 177 -10.34 -1.40 -14.90
C LYS A 177 -11.63 -1.30 -15.72
N GLU A 178 -12.66 -2.05 -15.33
CA GLU A 178 -13.95 -2.02 -16.03
C GLU A 178 -14.68 -0.69 -15.83
N GLU A 179 -14.59 -0.09 -14.65
CA GLU A 179 -15.14 1.23 -14.36
C GLU A 179 -14.47 2.33 -15.19
N ILE A 180 -13.13 2.37 -15.22
CA ILE A 180 -12.36 3.29 -16.08
C ILE A 180 -12.79 3.15 -17.55
N LYS A 181 -12.92 1.92 -18.06
CA LYS A 181 -13.37 1.68 -19.44
C LYS A 181 -14.78 2.24 -19.69
N GLN A 182 -15.70 2.09 -18.73
CA GLN A 182 -17.06 2.62 -18.87
C GLN A 182 -17.09 4.15 -18.81
N ASN A 183 -16.35 4.76 -17.90
CA ASN A 183 -16.27 6.21 -17.75
C ASN A 183 -15.64 6.86 -18.99
N CYS A 184 -14.55 6.30 -19.52
CA CYS A 184 -13.94 6.79 -20.77
C CYS A 184 -14.89 6.70 -21.97
N LYS A 185 -15.80 5.71 -22.02
CA LYS A 185 -16.83 5.62 -23.07
C LYS A 185 -17.94 6.66 -22.90
N ARG A 186 -18.30 7.02 -21.67
CA ARG A 186 -19.36 7.99 -21.36
C ARG A 186 -18.94 9.44 -21.59
N PHE A 187 -17.66 9.76 -21.37
CA PHE A 187 -17.14 11.13 -21.50
C PHE A 187 -16.27 11.35 -22.75
N GLY A 188 -16.09 10.32 -23.58
CA GLY A 188 -15.30 10.35 -24.81
C GLY A 188 -16.10 10.57 -26.10
N SER A 189 -17.36 11.01 -26.00
CA SER A 189 -18.25 11.35 -27.13
C SER A 189 -18.51 12.84 -27.24
#